data_AF-A0A936JSV6-F1
#
_entry.id   AF-A0A936JSV6-F1
#
_cell.length_a   1.000
_cell.length_b   1.000
_cell.length_c   1.000
_cell.angle_alpha   90.00
_cell.angle_beta   90.00
_cell.angle_gamma   90.00
#
_symmetry.space_group_name_H-M   'P 1'
#
loop_
_entity.id
_entity.type
_entity.pdbx_description
1 polymer ?
#
loop_
_entity_poly.entity_id
_entity_poly.type
_entity_poly.pdbx_seq_one_letter_code
_entity_poly.pdbx_strand_id
1 'polypeptide(L)'
;MCTSVVALPEARAHSIPGTQTLHDLCRAADVVAVGRITYVAKAAPNEKALPPVDADVLELLREGDAKSGTIRFLPHRHGNDQYVVGEELLLFLEHTRTPERVNEAKYEAVEAISERIVLPADRRTEWIDAARTYAALGKGPRNATDPQKLGRITIAMLSRRDTKLAHMALRDLTLAGASLLISESDVPELLRVVDDRSRPAMLRVGLLSELERRKLTRVGSHWVSVLESASSNERSAVIAGAKSRWFVPEVNAALVAIVDAAAPDEATSAARAVGAEGNDVAVDALVRAVSREPAELRFAALGSLRRINTPRARDKLAEFVQSHADAETRKVAATELALLPPVPVAAKNPGGTNSMQPRSSRVIWFVLGALVLGAVAVFLKKLWTKNPS
;
A
#
# COMPACT_ATOMS: atom_id res chain seq x y z
N MET A 1 -17.75 2.30 -35.87
CA MET A 1 -16.69 1.40 -35.38
C MET A 1 -16.57 1.64 -33.88
N CYS A 2 -17.05 0.70 -33.07
CA CYS A 2 -17.06 0.81 -31.61
C CYS A 2 -15.64 0.59 -31.06
N THR A 3 -14.99 1.65 -30.61
CA THR A 3 -13.75 1.55 -29.84
C THR A 3 -14.08 1.32 -28.37
N SER A 4 -13.79 0.11 -27.91
CA SER A 4 -13.84 -0.31 -26.51
C SER A 4 -12.96 0.62 -25.67
N VAL A 5 -13.55 1.24 -24.65
CA VAL A 5 -12.82 1.99 -23.62
C VAL A 5 -12.04 0.98 -22.79
N VAL A 6 -10.74 0.88 -23.06
CA VAL A 6 -9.80 0.12 -22.24
C VAL A 6 -9.74 0.81 -20.88
N ALA A 7 -10.29 0.15 -19.86
CA ALA A 7 -10.07 0.53 -18.47
C ALA A 7 -8.56 0.53 -18.22
N LEU A 8 -8.01 1.70 -17.89
CA LEU A 8 -6.63 1.80 -17.42
C LEU A 8 -6.52 0.96 -16.15
N PRO A 9 -5.48 0.10 -16.02
CA PRO A 9 -5.28 -0.65 -14.80
C PRO A 9 -5.15 0.32 -13.63
N GLU A 10 -5.93 0.07 -12.58
CA GLU A 10 -5.81 0.75 -11.29
C GLU A 10 -4.33 0.88 -10.94
N ALA A 11 -3.92 2.06 -10.50
CA ALA A 11 -2.57 2.38 -10.10
C ALA A 11 -2.10 1.38 -9.03
N ARG A 12 -1.48 0.28 -9.47
CA ARG A 12 -0.68 -0.59 -8.62
C ARG A 12 0.45 0.29 -8.13
N ALA A 13 0.38 0.69 -6.87
CA ALA A 13 1.48 1.37 -6.19
C ALA A 13 2.78 0.66 -6.59
N HIS A 14 3.72 1.42 -7.15
CA HIS A 14 5.00 0.92 -7.62
C HIS A 14 5.59 0.00 -6.56
N SER A 15 5.61 -1.30 -6.85
CA SER A 15 6.20 -2.31 -5.98
C SER A 15 7.69 -2.01 -5.89
N ILE A 16 8.09 -1.54 -4.72
CA ILE A 16 9.48 -1.28 -4.34
C ILE A 16 10.31 -2.56 -4.65
N PRO A 17 11.50 -2.44 -5.27
CA PRO A 17 12.42 -3.57 -5.45
C PRO A 17 12.75 -4.19 -4.09
N GLY A 18 12.60 -5.51 -3.97
CA GLY A 18 12.51 -6.23 -2.70
C GLY A 18 11.25 -7.09 -2.71
N THR A 19 11.26 -8.27 -3.33
CA THR A 19 10.01 -9.01 -3.60
C THR A 19 9.46 -9.78 -2.40
N GLN A 20 10.31 -10.13 -1.44
CA GLN A 20 9.92 -10.99 -0.33
C GLN A 20 9.75 -10.17 0.95
N THR A 21 8.71 -10.47 1.72
CA THR A 21 8.55 -9.97 3.09
C THR A 21 9.32 -10.86 4.06
N LEU A 22 9.52 -10.39 5.30
CA LEU A 22 10.07 -11.23 6.36
C LEU A 22 9.25 -12.51 6.57
N HIS A 23 7.92 -12.43 6.44
CA HIS A 23 7.05 -13.59 6.48
C HIS A 23 7.33 -14.56 5.33
N ASP A 24 7.46 -14.08 4.09
CA ASP A 24 7.75 -14.92 2.92
C ASP A 24 9.11 -15.63 3.06
N LEU A 25 10.13 -14.90 3.51
CA LEU A 25 11.46 -15.45 3.80
C LEU A 25 11.40 -16.55 4.85
N CYS A 26 10.79 -16.27 6.01
CA CYS A 26 10.57 -17.26 7.06
C CYS A 26 9.73 -18.45 6.57
N ARG A 27 8.73 -18.24 5.71
CA ARG A 27 7.84 -19.31 5.23
C ARG A 27 8.54 -20.24 4.25
N ALA A 28 9.44 -19.72 3.42
CA ALA A 28 10.19 -20.48 2.43
C ALA A 28 11.35 -21.28 3.06
N ALA A 29 12.02 -20.71 4.04
CA ALA A 29 13.22 -21.29 4.65
C ALA A 29 12.97 -22.58 5.45
N ASP A 30 13.88 -23.53 5.30
CA ASP A 30 14.04 -24.68 6.21
C ASP A 30 14.71 -24.27 7.51
N VAL A 31 15.72 -23.42 7.41
CA VAL A 31 16.53 -22.93 8.52
C VAL A 31 16.42 -21.42 8.57
N VAL A 32 16.08 -20.89 9.75
CA VAL A 32 16.13 -19.45 10.02
C VAL A 32 17.09 -19.24 11.16
N ALA A 33 18.14 -18.46 10.94
CA ALA A 33 19.22 -18.29 11.91
C ALA A 33 19.75 -16.86 11.94
N VAL A 34 20.39 -16.51 13.05
CA VAL A 34 21.31 -15.38 13.13
C VAL A 34 22.70 -15.93 12.87
N GLY A 35 23.35 -15.43 11.82
CA GLY A 35 24.68 -15.89 11.43
C GLY A 35 25.68 -14.75 11.37
N ARG A 36 26.96 -15.07 11.62
CA ARG A 36 28.09 -14.19 11.32
C ARG A 36 28.91 -14.78 10.19
N ILE A 37 29.12 -14.02 9.11
CA ILE A 37 29.92 -14.50 7.98
C ILE A 37 31.37 -14.68 8.43
N THR A 38 31.92 -15.87 8.24
CA THR A 38 33.31 -16.19 8.59
C THR A 38 34.18 -16.39 7.37
N TYR A 39 33.60 -16.82 6.25
CA TYR A 39 34.35 -17.04 5.02
C TYR A 39 33.48 -16.84 3.77
N VAL A 40 34.05 -16.22 2.75
CA VAL A 40 33.46 -16.07 1.43
C VAL A 40 34.45 -16.64 0.44
N ALA A 41 34.11 -17.76 -0.21
CA ALA A 41 35.02 -18.36 -1.17
C ALA A 41 35.28 -17.41 -2.35
N LYS A 42 36.47 -17.50 -2.94
CA LYS A 42 36.83 -16.70 -4.11
C LYS A 42 36.15 -17.28 -5.35
N ALA A 43 35.43 -16.45 -6.10
CA ALA A 43 34.83 -16.86 -7.37
C ALA A 43 35.93 -17.24 -8.37
N ALA A 44 35.74 -18.35 -9.10
CA ALA A 44 36.65 -18.70 -10.17
C ALA A 44 36.53 -17.67 -11.31
N PRO A 45 37.64 -17.34 -12.01
CA PRO A 45 37.57 -16.48 -13.19
C PRO A 45 36.56 -17.03 -14.21
N ASN A 46 35.65 -16.17 -14.68
CA ASN A 46 34.58 -16.49 -15.64
C ASN A 46 33.43 -17.38 -15.13
N GLU A 47 33.41 -17.75 -13.85
CA GLU A 47 32.30 -18.48 -13.30
C GLU A 47 31.13 -17.55 -12.98
N LYS A 48 29.96 -17.82 -13.57
CA LYS A 48 28.73 -17.06 -13.29
C LYS A 48 28.10 -17.43 -11.94
N ALA A 49 28.50 -18.56 -11.37
CA ALA A 49 28.01 -19.03 -10.09
C ALA A 49 28.67 -18.24 -8.95
N LEU A 50 27.86 -17.85 -7.97
CA LEU A 50 28.41 -17.28 -6.76
C LEU A 50 29.03 -18.38 -5.90
N PRO A 51 30.23 -18.14 -5.35
CA PRO A 51 30.95 -19.12 -4.55
C PRO A 51 30.24 -19.36 -3.21
N PRO A 52 30.44 -20.52 -2.56
CA PRO A 52 29.84 -20.82 -1.26
C PRO A 52 30.34 -19.86 -0.17
N VAL A 53 29.49 -19.67 0.84
CA VAL A 53 29.73 -18.81 2.00
C VAL A 53 29.61 -19.66 3.26
N ASP A 54 30.54 -19.47 4.20
CA ASP A 54 30.46 -20.05 5.53
C ASP A 54 30.06 -18.96 6.54
N ALA A 55 29.16 -19.32 7.45
CA ALA A 55 28.73 -18.47 8.54
C ALA A 55 28.64 -19.25 9.85
N ASP A 56 29.05 -18.64 10.96
CA ASP A 56 28.83 -19.22 12.28
C ASP A 56 27.42 -18.89 12.76
N VAL A 57 26.65 -19.93 13.09
CA VAL A 57 25.29 -19.78 13.64
C VAL A 57 25.39 -19.32 15.09
N LEU A 58 25.01 -18.06 15.32
CA LEU A 58 24.96 -17.44 16.65
C LEU A 58 23.66 -17.79 17.38
N GLU A 59 22.55 -17.88 16.65
CA GLU A 59 21.24 -18.21 17.20
C GLU A 59 20.38 -18.93 16.16
N LEU A 60 19.70 -19.99 16.57
CA LEU A 60 18.83 -20.77 15.69
C LEU A 60 17.36 -20.45 15.99
N LEU A 61 16.68 -19.81 15.04
CA LEU A 61 15.29 -19.37 15.19
C LEU A 61 14.30 -20.44 14.67
N ARG A 62 14.76 -21.27 13.73
CA ARG A 62 14.10 -22.49 13.26
C ARG A 62 15.17 -23.52 12.93
N GLU A 63 15.11 -24.66 13.61
CA GLU A 63 16.21 -25.62 13.58
C GLU A 63 16.33 -26.40 12.25
N GLY A 64 15.23 -26.64 11.53
CA GLY A 64 15.27 -27.50 10.34
C GLY A 64 15.98 -28.82 10.68
N ASP A 65 17.04 -29.15 9.95
CA ASP A 65 18.02 -30.18 10.31
C ASP A 65 19.45 -29.62 10.52
N ALA A 66 19.58 -28.31 10.67
CA ALA A 66 20.81 -27.64 11.03
C ALA A 66 21.09 -27.79 12.53
N LYS A 67 22.38 -27.75 12.89
CA LYS A 67 22.84 -27.71 14.28
C LYS A 67 23.59 -26.40 14.51
N SER A 68 23.78 -26.03 15.78
CA SER A 68 24.72 -24.98 16.14
C SER A 68 26.11 -25.27 15.58
N GLY A 69 26.82 -24.24 15.15
CA GLY A 69 28.13 -24.34 14.50
C GLY A 69 28.18 -23.59 13.18
N THR A 70 29.18 -23.90 12.36
CA THR A 70 29.38 -23.29 11.04
C THR A 70 28.44 -23.92 10.02
N ILE A 71 27.69 -23.07 9.31
CA ILE A 71 26.84 -23.46 8.18
C ILE A 71 27.45 -22.95 6.87
N ARG A 72 27.56 -23.86 5.89
CA ARG A 72 27.97 -23.54 4.52
C ARG A 72 26.75 -23.49 3.63
N PHE A 73 26.61 -22.42 2.85
CA PHE A 73 25.47 -22.23 1.95
C PHE A 73 25.85 -21.57 0.63
N LEU A 74 25.00 -21.73 -0.38
CA LEU A 74 25.11 -21.08 -1.68
C LEU A 74 24.31 -19.76 -1.69
N PRO A 75 24.92 -18.63 -2.06
CA PRO A 75 24.19 -17.39 -2.29
C PRO A 75 23.18 -17.47 -3.44
N HIS A 76 22.03 -16.81 -3.30
CA HIS A 76 21.08 -16.64 -4.40
C HIS A 76 21.63 -15.67 -5.46
N ARG A 77 21.45 -15.97 -6.75
CA ARG A 77 22.15 -15.31 -7.88
C ARG A 77 21.61 -13.94 -8.33
N HIS A 78 21.15 -13.09 -7.41
CA HIS A 78 20.63 -11.77 -7.79
C HIS A 78 21.33 -10.64 -7.03
N GLY A 79 21.95 -9.73 -7.79
CA GLY A 79 22.63 -8.53 -7.30
C GLY A 79 24.14 -8.53 -7.56
N ASN A 80 24.75 -7.34 -7.43
CA ASN A 80 26.21 -7.16 -7.44
C ASN A 80 26.80 -7.17 -6.02
N ASP A 81 25.95 -7.29 -5.00
CA ASP A 81 26.35 -7.27 -3.61
C ASP A 81 27.08 -8.57 -3.24
N GLN A 82 27.95 -8.47 -2.25
CA GLN A 82 28.73 -9.60 -1.73
C GLN A 82 28.54 -9.70 -0.22
N TYR A 83 28.62 -10.93 0.31
CA TYR A 83 28.75 -11.14 1.74
C TYR A 83 30.09 -10.58 2.23
N VAL A 84 30.11 -9.95 3.41
CA VAL A 84 31.33 -9.42 4.00
C VAL A 84 31.66 -10.21 5.27
N VAL A 85 32.89 -10.70 5.36
CA VAL A 85 33.38 -11.39 6.56
C VAL A 85 33.24 -10.49 7.79
N GLY A 86 32.65 -11.02 8.85
CA GLY A 86 32.37 -10.31 10.10
C GLY A 86 30.96 -9.72 10.20
N GLU A 87 30.20 -9.62 9.11
CA GLU A 87 28.81 -9.15 9.17
C GLU A 87 27.90 -10.15 9.89
N GLU A 88 27.04 -9.63 10.77
CA GLU A 88 25.91 -10.37 11.33
C GLU A 88 24.65 -10.12 10.51
N LEU A 89 23.92 -11.18 10.18
CA LEU A 89 22.67 -11.10 9.44
C LEU A 89 21.67 -12.19 9.84
N LEU A 90 20.42 -12.00 9.43
CA LEU A 90 19.44 -13.07 9.39
C LEU A 90 19.68 -13.92 8.14
N LEU A 91 19.84 -15.22 8.34
CA LEU A 91 19.98 -16.24 7.31
C LEU A 91 18.63 -16.94 7.12
N PHE A 92 18.12 -16.96 5.89
CA PHE A 92 16.95 -17.75 5.51
C PHE A 92 17.40 -18.79 4.48
N LEU A 93 17.57 -20.02 4.93
CA LEU A 93 18.19 -21.06 4.12
C LEU A 93 17.19 -22.17 3.80
N GLU A 94 17.21 -22.65 2.57
CA GLU A 94 16.54 -23.89 2.16
C GLU A 94 17.56 -24.93 1.71
N HIS A 95 17.15 -26.19 1.66
CA HIS A 95 18.00 -27.25 1.10
C HIS A 95 18.34 -26.97 -0.35
N THR A 96 19.61 -27.15 -0.72
CA THR A 96 20.09 -26.96 -2.09
C THR A 96 19.29 -27.81 -3.07
N ARG A 97 18.55 -27.14 -3.97
CA ARG A 97 17.76 -27.77 -5.04
C ARG A 97 18.57 -28.00 -6.30
N THR A 98 19.74 -27.38 -6.41
CA THR A 98 20.67 -27.53 -7.54
C THR A 98 21.51 -28.81 -7.34
N PRO A 99 21.18 -29.95 -8.00
CA PRO A 99 21.80 -31.23 -7.67
C PRO A 99 23.32 -31.21 -7.89
N GLU A 100 23.79 -30.46 -8.88
CA GLU A 100 25.21 -30.35 -9.23
C GLU A 100 26.03 -29.67 -8.13
N ARG A 101 25.39 -28.86 -7.28
CA ARG A 101 26.05 -28.06 -6.24
C ARG A 101 25.80 -28.55 -4.82
N VAL A 102 25.07 -29.64 -4.63
CA VAL A 102 24.77 -30.19 -3.30
C VAL A 102 26.02 -30.56 -2.52
N ASN A 103 27.10 -30.94 -3.23
CA ASN A 103 28.40 -31.24 -2.65
C ASN A 103 29.19 -29.98 -2.27
N GLU A 104 28.88 -28.82 -2.84
CA GLU A 104 29.52 -27.55 -2.48
C GLU A 104 28.94 -26.97 -1.19
N ALA A 105 27.62 -27.05 -1.06
CA ALA A 105 26.91 -26.68 0.16
C ALA A 105 25.55 -27.37 0.24
N LYS A 106 25.17 -27.74 1.47
CA LYS A 106 23.89 -28.38 1.77
C LYS A 106 22.69 -27.44 1.61
N TYR A 107 22.91 -26.15 1.84
CA TYR A 107 21.85 -25.14 1.80
C TYR A 107 22.10 -24.08 0.73
N GLU A 108 21.03 -23.41 0.34
CA GLU A 108 21.03 -22.22 -0.48
C GLU A 108 20.20 -21.11 0.20
N ALA A 109 20.63 -19.86 0.04
CA ALA A 109 19.92 -18.71 0.58
C ALA A 109 18.61 -18.48 -0.20
N VAL A 110 17.53 -18.21 0.52
CA VAL A 110 16.22 -17.90 -0.05
C VAL A 110 16.21 -16.47 -0.61
N GLU A 111 16.80 -15.53 0.14
CA GLU A 111 16.88 -14.13 -0.23
C GLU A 111 17.88 -13.89 -1.37
N ALA A 112 17.52 -12.98 -2.28
CA ALA A 112 18.51 -12.34 -3.15
C ALA A 112 19.55 -11.61 -2.30
N ILE A 113 20.81 -11.54 -2.74
CA ILE A 113 21.86 -10.88 -1.94
C ILE A 113 21.52 -9.42 -1.68
N SER A 114 20.94 -8.73 -2.66
CA SER A 114 20.47 -7.35 -2.49
C SER A 114 19.35 -7.19 -1.46
N GLU A 115 18.70 -8.27 -1.06
CA GLU A 115 17.61 -8.30 -0.08
C GLU A 115 18.08 -8.78 1.31
N ARG A 116 19.39 -9.04 1.50
CA ARG A 116 19.97 -9.49 2.77
C ARG A 116 19.61 -8.58 3.93
N ILE A 117 19.41 -9.18 5.11
CA ILE A 117 19.05 -8.45 6.32
C ILE A 117 20.24 -8.46 7.27
N VAL A 118 21.16 -7.51 7.05
CA VAL A 118 22.24 -7.21 8.00
C VAL A 118 21.63 -6.67 9.29
N LEU A 119 22.10 -7.18 10.43
CA LEU A 119 21.61 -6.81 11.75
C LEU A 119 22.41 -5.63 12.31
N PRO A 120 21.87 -4.40 12.33
CA PRO A 120 22.57 -3.29 12.95
C PRO A 120 22.56 -3.48 14.49
N ALA A 121 23.66 -3.10 15.14
CA ALA A 121 23.86 -3.38 16.56
C ALA A 121 22.76 -2.80 17.47
N ASP A 122 22.21 -1.64 17.13
CA ASP A 122 21.17 -0.93 17.87
C ASP A 122 19.76 -1.50 17.66
N ARG A 123 19.53 -2.26 16.57
CA ARG A 123 18.23 -2.91 16.27
C ARG A 123 18.29 -4.43 16.22
N ARG A 124 19.43 -5.04 16.57
CA ARG A 124 19.66 -6.48 16.50
C ARG A 124 18.53 -7.29 17.13
N THR A 125 18.16 -6.96 18.38
CA THR A 125 17.09 -7.68 19.11
C THR A 125 15.72 -7.55 18.44
N GLU A 126 15.39 -6.36 17.92
CA GLU A 126 14.09 -6.11 17.27
C GLU A 126 13.90 -6.99 16.02
N TRP A 127 14.95 -7.12 15.21
CA TRP A 127 14.95 -7.98 14.03
C TRP A 127 14.92 -9.47 14.37
N ILE A 128 15.68 -9.90 15.38
CA ILE A 128 15.69 -11.30 15.84
C ILE A 128 14.32 -11.69 16.37
N ASP A 129 13.70 -10.86 17.22
CA ASP A 129 12.38 -11.14 17.78
C ASP A 129 11.31 -11.19 16.68
N ALA A 130 11.38 -10.29 15.70
CA ALA A 130 10.50 -10.31 14.54
C ALA A 130 10.65 -11.61 13.73
N ALA A 131 11.87 -11.97 13.37
CA ALA A 131 12.17 -13.18 12.61
C ALA A 131 11.74 -14.44 13.38
N ARG A 132 12.01 -14.51 14.69
CA ARG A 132 11.57 -15.62 15.56
C ARG A 132 10.05 -15.76 15.58
N THR A 133 9.34 -14.63 15.66
CA THR A 133 7.88 -14.61 15.68
C THR A 133 7.28 -15.12 14.38
N TYR A 134 7.81 -14.70 13.23
CA TYR A 134 7.41 -15.25 11.92
C TYR A 134 7.86 -16.70 11.74
N ALA A 135 9.05 -17.07 12.19
CA ALA A 135 9.56 -18.44 12.12
C ALA A 135 8.66 -19.42 12.91
N ALA A 136 8.11 -18.97 14.04
CA ALA A 136 7.15 -19.71 14.86
C ALA A 136 5.75 -19.88 14.22
N LEU A 137 5.49 -19.26 13.06
CA LEU A 137 4.34 -19.60 12.22
C LEU A 137 4.57 -20.91 11.45
N GLY A 138 5.77 -21.49 11.44
CA GLY A 138 6.07 -22.74 10.76
C GLY A 138 6.28 -22.61 9.24
N LYS A 139 6.63 -23.73 8.59
CA LYS A 139 6.87 -23.82 7.14
C LYS A 139 5.59 -24.22 6.39
N GLY A 140 5.47 -23.76 5.14
CA GLY A 140 4.51 -24.29 4.17
C GLY A 140 3.07 -23.76 4.30
N PRO A 141 2.18 -24.11 3.35
CA PRO A 141 0.85 -23.50 3.21
C PRO A 141 -0.10 -23.86 4.37
N ARG A 142 0.15 -24.96 5.08
CA ARG A 142 -0.71 -25.43 6.18
C ARG A 142 -0.50 -24.66 7.48
N ASN A 143 0.69 -24.12 7.74
CA ASN A 143 0.92 -23.32 8.95
C ASN A 143 0.64 -21.81 8.74
N ALA A 144 0.49 -21.40 7.47
CA ALA A 144 -0.09 -20.11 7.08
C ALA A 144 -1.63 -20.04 7.24
N THR A 145 -2.26 -21.03 7.91
CA THR A 145 -3.73 -21.15 8.01
C THR A 145 -4.34 -20.44 9.21
N ASP A 146 -3.54 -19.76 10.05
CA ASP A 146 -4.06 -18.86 11.08
C ASP A 146 -3.87 -17.39 10.68
N PRO A 147 -4.76 -16.82 9.84
CA PRO A 147 -4.83 -15.40 9.53
C PRO A 147 -4.80 -14.50 10.75
N GLN A 148 -5.37 -14.92 11.88
CA GLN A 148 -5.44 -14.09 13.09
C GLN A 148 -4.08 -14.03 13.79
N LYS A 149 -3.33 -15.14 13.84
CA LYS A 149 -1.97 -15.13 14.38
C LYS A 149 -1.05 -14.31 13.49
N LEU A 150 -1.10 -14.49 12.17
CA LEU A 150 -0.34 -13.65 11.23
C LEU A 150 -0.71 -12.17 11.38
N GLY A 151 -2.01 -11.87 11.46
CA GLY A 151 -2.55 -10.55 11.70
C GLY A 151 -1.98 -9.85 12.93
N ARG A 152 -1.98 -10.53 14.08
CA ARG A 152 -1.37 -10.02 15.33
C ARG A 152 0.12 -9.72 15.17
N ILE A 153 0.85 -10.59 14.47
CA ILE A 153 2.28 -10.38 14.20
C ILE A 153 2.46 -9.15 13.30
N THR A 154 1.69 -9.06 12.21
CA THR A 154 1.71 -7.93 11.27
C THR A 154 1.42 -6.61 11.97
N ILE A 155 0.39 -6.54 12.83
CA ILE A 155 0.07 -5.33 13.61
C ILE A 155 1.24 -4.98 14.54
N ALA A 156 1.77 -5.96 15.29
CA ALA A 156 2.90 -5.72 16.17
C ALA A 156 4.13 -5.19 15.41
N MET A 157 4.38 -5.66 14.18
CA MET A 157 5.46 -5.19 13.31
C MET A 157 5.20 -3.80 12.72
N LEU A 158 3.96 -3.47 12.34
CA LEU A 158 3.59 -2.12 11.93
C LEU A 158 3.82 -1.09 13.04
N SER A 159 3.59 -1.50 14.30
CA SER A 159 3.83 -0.68 15.49
C SER A 159 5.32 -0.52 15.84
N ARG A 160 6.25 -1.28 15.26
CA ARG A 160 7.71 -1.19 15.51
C ARG A 160 8.35 0.04 14.88
N ARG A 161 9.35 0.64 15.54
CA ARG A 161 10.00 1.89 15.07
C ARG A 161 10.90 1.65 13.86
N ASP A 162 11.40 0.43 13.66
CA ASP A 162 12.18 0.10 12.47
C ASP A 162 11.30 0.22 11.22
N THR A 163 11.69 1.11 10.32
CA THR A 163 10.89 1.44 9.15
C THR A 163 10.90 0.30 8.14
N LYS A 164 11.99 -0.45 8.00
CA LYS A 164 12.07 -1.57 7.04
C LYS A 164 11.18 -2.73 7.49
N LEU A 165 11.16 -3.06 8.79
CA LEU A 165 10.21 -4.02 9.36
C LEU A 165 8.76 -3.59 9.16
N ALA A 166 8.43 -2.33 9.45
CA ALA A 166 7.06 -1.83 9.27
C ALA A 166 6.62 -1.87 7.80
N HIS A 167 7.50 -1.56 6.85
CA HIS A 167 7.18 -1.69 5.42
C HIS A 167 6.99 -3.16 4.97
N MET A 168 7.80 -4.08 5.49
CA MET A 168 7.61 -5.52 5.23
C MET A 168 6.25 -6.00 5.77
N ALA A 169 5.86 -5.55 6.96
CA ALA A 169 4.57 -5.87 7.56
C ALA A 169 3.39 -5.24 6.80
N LEU A 170 3.52 -3.99 6.34
CA LEU A 170 2.51 -3.38 5.47
C LEU A 170 2.35 -4.19 4.18
N ARG A 171 3.45 -4.65 3.60
CA ARG A 171 3.42 -5.50 2.41
C ARG A 171 2.75 -6.85 2.68
N ASP A 172 3.01 -7.49 3.82
CA ASP A 172 2.28 -8.69 4.25
C ASP A 172 0.77 -8.43 4.27
N LEU A 173 0.37 -7.30 4.86
CA LEU A 173 -1.03 -6.90 4.94
C LEU A 173 -1.66 -6.71 3.56
N THR A 174 -0.97 -6.04 2.62
CA THR A 174 -1.44 -5.83 1.25
C THR A 174 -1.52 -7.14 0.47
N LEU A 175 -0.50 -7.99 0.55
CA LEU A 175 -0.44 -9.27 -0.18
C LEU A 175 -1.47 -10.28 0.30
N ALA A 176 -1.90 -10.17 1.56
CA ALA A 176 -2.95 -11.02 2.11
C ALA A 176 -4.35 -10.77 1.49
N GLY A 177 -4.52 -9.70 0.70
CA GLY A 177 -5.72 -9.47 -0.10
C GLY A 177 -6.99 -9.39 0.75
N ALA A 178 -7.95 -10.28 0.53
CA ALA A 178 -9.22 -10.33 1.28
C ALA A 178 -9.13 -11.13 2.60
N SER A 179 -7.97 -11.72 2.92
CA SER A 179 -7.80 -12.45 4.18
C SER A 179 -8.02 -11.54 5.38
N LEU A 180 -8.74 -12.03 6.39
CA LEU A 180 -9.06 -11.33 7.63
C LEU A 180 -7.85 -11.31 8.58
N LEU A 181 -6.76 -10.67 8.15
CA LEU A 181 -5.59 -10.43 9.02
C LEU A 181 -5.87 -9.36 10.08
N ILE A 182 -6.68 -8.37 9.74
CA ILE A 182 -7.04 -7.27 10.63
C ILE A 182 -8.55 -7.11 10.65
N SER A 183 -9.05 -6.61 11.77
CA SER A 183 -10.46 -6.43 12.08
C SER A 183 -10.72 -5.01 12.59
N GLU A 184 -11.99 -4.68 12.85
CA GLU A 184 -12.36 -3.38 13.40
C GLU A 184 -11.73 -3.10 14.78
N SER A 185 -11.46 -4.13 15.59
CA SER A 185 -10.81 -3.95 16.90
C SER A 185 -9.37 -3.46 16.80
N ASP A 186 -8.71 -3.70 15.66
CA ASP A 186 -7.30 -3.35 15.44
C ASP A 186 -7.14 -1.92 14.92
N VAL A 187 -8.21 -1.32 14.41
CA VAL A 187 -8.21 0.02 13.79
C VAL A 187 -7.64 1.11 14.69
N PRO A 188 -7.99 1.20 16.00
CA PRO A 188 -7.43 2.23 16.86
C PRO A 188 -5.90 2.16 16.98
N GLU A 189 -5.30 0.96 16.96
CA GLU A 189 -3.85 0.81 17.00
C GLU A 189 -3.21 1.20 15.67
N LEU A 190 -3.77 0.76 14.56
CA LEU A 190 -3.27 1.07 13.22
C LEU A 190 -3.38 2.57 12.91
N LEU A 191 -4.44 3.24 13.35
CA LEU A 191 -4.58 4.69 13.22
C LEU A 191 -3.55 5.46 14.06
N ARG A 192 -3.11 4.94 15.22
CA ARG A 192 -1.96 5.55 15.94
C ARG A 192 -0.69 5.53 15.09
N VAL A 193 -0.44 4.46 14.32
CA VAL A 193 0.69 4.39 13.38
C VAL A 193 0.52 5.41 12.24
N VAL A 194 -0.71 5.59 11.74
CA VAL A 194 -1.03 6.59 10.71
C VAL A 194 -0.88 8.03 11.24
N ASP A 195 -1.17 8.28 12.51
CA ASP A 195 -1.12 9.63 13.09
C ASP A 195 0.26 9.99 13.67
N ASP A 196 1.14 9.00 13.86
CA ASP A 196 2.51 9.22 14.32
C ASP A 196 3.37 9.88 13.24
N ARG A 197 3.59 11.19 13.38
CA ARG A 197 4.38 12.02 12.46
C ARG A 197 5.86 11.65 12.42
N SER A 198 6.36 10.88 13.39
CA SER A 198 7.73 10.37 13.35
C SER A 198 7.89 9.19 12.38
N ARG A 199 6.79 8.61 11.89
CA ARG A 199 6.81 7.55 10.89
C ARG A 199 6.96 8.10 9.48
N PRO A 200 7.62 7.37 8.58
CA PRO A 200 7.69 7.73 7.17
C PRO A 200 6.30 7.95 6.59
N ALA A 201 6.12 9.01 5.81
CA ALA A 201 4.82 9.36 5.25
C ALA A 201 4.29 8.26 4.33
N MET A 202 5.17 7.58 3.59
CA MET A 202 4.79 6.48 2.69
C MET A 202 4.22 5.26 3.42
N LEU A 203 4.75 4.92 4.59
CA LEU A 203 4.17 3.87 5.44
C LEU A 203 2.75 4.25 5.86
N ARG A 204 2.57 5.51 6.28
CA ARG A 204 1.27 6.05 6.74
C ARG A 204 0.24 6.08 5.61
N VAL A 205 0.63 6.54 4.42
CA VAL A 205 -0.19 6.53 3.19
C VAL A 205 -0.62 5.12 2.82
N GLY A 206 0.32 4.18 2.80
CA GLY A 206 0.06 2.80 2.44
C GLY A 206 -0.87 2.11 3.43
N LEU A 207 -0.63 2.28 4.73
CA LEU A 207 -1.49 1.74 5.78
C LEU A 207 -2.90 2.34 5.73
N LEU A 208 -3.03 3.66 5.59
CA LEU A 208 -4.33 4.33 5.49
C LEU A 208 -5.11 3.87 4.25
N SER A 209 -4.42 3.75 3.11
CA SER A 209 -5.03 3.22 1.87
C SER A 209 -5.52 1.78 2.04
N GLU A 210 -4.77 0.95 2.76
CA GLU A 210 -5.12 -0.44 3.02
C GLU A 210 -6.32 -0.58 3.98
N LEU A 211 -6.40 0.28 5.01
CA LEU A 211 -7.57 0.35 5.89
C LEU A 211 -8.84 0.74 5.13
N GLU A 212 -8.74 1.71 4.22
CA GLU A 212 -9.87 2.12 3.37
C GLU A 212 -10.28 1.04 2.37
N ARG A 213 -9.30 0.38 1.72
CA ARG A 213 -9.55 -0.74 0.81
C ARG A 213 -10.35 -1.86 1.49
N ARG A 214 -10.06 -2.09 2.78
CA ARG A 214 -10.76 -3.06 3.63
C ARG A 214 -12.04 -2.53 4.28
N LYS A 215 -12.39 -1.26 4.06
CA LYS A 215 -13.54 -0.56 4.66
C LYS A 215 -13.49 -0.50 6.20
N LEU A 216 -12.29 -0.50 6.77
CA LEU A 216 -12.05 -0.43 8.21
C LEU A 216 -11.94 1.00 8.74
N THR A 217 -11.77 1.97 7.86
CA THR A 217 -11.82 3.39 8.20
C THR A 217 -12.56 4.17 7.12
N ARG A 218 -13.08 5.34 7.50
CA ARG A 218 -13.66 6.29 6.55
C ARG A 218 -12.54 7.12 5.94
N VAL A 219 -12.67 7.43 4.65
CA VAL A 219 -11.83 8.44 4.00
C VAL A 219 -12.08 9.77 4.68
N GLY A 220 -11.04 10.45 5.17
CA GLY A 220 -11.24 11.65 5.99
C GLY A 220 -9.96 12.27 6.57
N SER A 221 -10.09 12.78 7.79
CA SER A 221 -9.13 13.62 8.51
C SER A 221 -7.70 13.07 8.61
N HIS A 222 -7.53 11.74 8.62
CA HIS A 222 -6.18 11.15 8.65
C HIS A 222 -5.37 11.50 7.39
N TRP A 223 -6.00 11.64 6.22
CA TRP A 223 -5.29 12.11 5.02
C TRP A 223 -4.80 13.54 5.15
N VAL A 224 -5.59 14.41 5.78
CA VAL A 224 -5.19 15.80 6.04
C VAL A 224 -3.98 15.82 6.96
N SER A 225 -4.01 15.04 8.05
CA SER A 225 -2.86 14.89 8.96
C SER A 225 -1.60 14.41 8.23
N VAL A 226 -1.71 13.42 7.33
CA VAL A 226 -0.58 12.91 6.55
C VAL A 226 -0.08 13.95 5.54
N LEU A 227 -0.96 14.68 4.85
CA LEU A 227 -0.60 15.76 3.91
C LEU A 227 0.17 16.89 4.61
N GLU A 228 -0.33 17.35 5.77
CA GLU A 228 0.25 18.46 6.52
C GLU A 228 1.62 18.13 7.14
N SER A 229 1.81 16.87 7.56
CA SER A 229 3.02 16.44 8.26
C SER A 229 4.09 15.82 7.37
N ALA A 230 3.81 15.61 6.08
CA ALA A 230 4.78 15.08 5.13
C ALA A 230 5.95 16.06 4.91
N SER A 231 7.18 15.54 4.92
CA SER A 231 8.35 16.30 4.49
C SER A 231 8.28 16.66 3.00
N SER A 232 9.01 17.68 2.56
CA SER A 232 8.99 18.07 1.14
C SER A 232 9.39 16.94 0.19
N ASN A 233 10.33 16.08 0.59
CA ASN A 233 10.78 14.94 -0.22
C ASN A 233 9.70 13.86 -0.36
N GLU A 234 8.77 13.76 0.59
CA GLU A 234 7.69 12.75 0.59
C GLU A 234 6.36 13.32 0.08
N ARG A 235 6.18 14.64 0.12
CA ARG A 235 4.89 15.30 -0.07
C ARG A 235 4.26 15.01 -1.43
N SER A 236 5.06 14.96 -2.51
CA SER A 236 4.55 14.61 -3.85
C SER A 236 3.92 13.22 -3.90
N ALA A 237 4.51 12.23 -3.21
CA ALA A 237 3.97 10.89 -3.15
C ALA A 237 2.71 10.81 -2.25
N VAL A 238 2.68 11.58 -1.16
CA VAL A 238 1.48 11.73 -0.32
C VAL A 238 0.32 12.37 -1.07
N ILE A 239 0.59 13.43 -1.84
CA ILE A 239 -0.39 14.07 -2.73
C ILE A 239 -0.92 13.06 -3.76
N ALA A 240 -0.04 12.26 -4.37
CA ALA A 240 -0.44 11.21 -5.30
C ALA A 240 -1.36 10.17 -4.63
N GLY A 241 -1.07 9.80 -3.37
CA GLY A 241 -1.95 8.97 -2.54
C GLY A 241 -3.31 9.63 -2.28
N ALA A 242 -3.34 10.92 -1.95
CA ALA A 242 -4.57 11.65 -1.64
C ALA A 242 -5.45 11.96 -2.88
N LYS A 243 -4.88 11.92 -4.09
CA LYS A 243 -5.57 12.33 -5.35
C LYS A 243 -6.94 11.70 -5.57
N SER A 244 -7.11 10.41 -5.27
CA SER A 244 -8.40 9.72 -5.49
C SER A 244 -9.48 10.10 -4.49
N ARG A 245 -9.19 11.02 -3.55
CA ARG A 245 -10.04 11.37 -2.40
C ARG A 245 -10.47 12.83 -2.42
N TRP A 246 -10.37 13.49 -3.58
CA TRP A 246 -10.80 14.87 -3.81
C TRP A 246 -12.29 15.11 -3.50
N PHE A 247 -13.12 14.07 -3.52
CA PHE A 247 -14.54 14.17 -3.16
C PHE A 247 -14.78 14.37 -1.67
N VAL A 248 -13.75 14.17 -0.83
CA VAL A 248 -13.78 14.46 0.60
C VAL A 248 -13.42 15.94 0.80
N PRO A 249 -14.34 16.79 1.30
CA PRO A 249 -14.13 18.24 1.35
C PRO A 249 -12.85 18.67 2.07
N GLU A 250 -12.50 18.02 3.18
CA GLU A 250 -11.32 18.35 3.98
C GLU A 250 -10.02 18.00 3.23
N VAL A 251 -9.99 16.86 2.54
CA VAL A 251 -8.84 16.45 1.72
C VAL A 251 -8.70 17.36 0.50
N ASN A 252 -9.81 17.73 -0.15
CA ASN A 252 -9.81 18.66 -1.26
C ASN A 252 -9.30 20.04 -0.83
N ALA A 253 -9.77 20.55 0.31
CA ALA A 253 -9.34 21.81 0.87
C ALA A 253 -7.83 21.80 1.17
N ALA A 254 -7.32 20.71 1.77
CA ALA A 254 -5.88 20.56 2.01
C ALA A 254 -5.07 20.53 0.70
N LEU A 255 -5.53 19.81 -0.32
CA LEU A 255 -4.87 19.79 -1.63
C LEU A 255 -4.90 21.16 -2.32
N VAL A 256 -6.04 21.87 -2.26
CA VAL A 256 -6.18 23.25 -2.77
C VAL A 256 -5.23 24.20 -2.06
N ALA A 257 -5.09 24.11 -0.74
CA ALA A 257 -4.14 24.91 0.01
C ALA A 257 -2.69 24.65 -0.42
N ILE A 258 -2.34 23.39 -0.72
CA ILE A 258 -1.01 23.04 -1.27
C ILE A 258 -0.82 23.66 -2.66
N VAL A 259 -1.85 23.66 -3.52
CA VAL A 259 -1.76 24.37 -4.81
C VAL A 259 -1.36 25.82 -4.60
N ASP A 260 -1.97 26.53 -3.65
CA ASP A 260 -1.75 27.97 -3.44
C ASP A 260 -0.41 28.30 -2.78
N ALA A 261 0.02 27.53 -1.78
CA ALA A 261 1.08 27.96 -0.86
C ALA A 261 2.36 27.10 -0.89
N ALA A 262 2.36 25.96 -1.57
CA ALA A 262 3.50 25.03 -1.53
C ALA A 262 4.61 25.38 -2.53
N ALA A 263 5.76 24.71 -2.37
CA ALA A 263 6.87 24.78 -3.31
C ALA A 263 6.43 24.30 -4.72
N PRO A 264 7.08 24.78 -5.80
CA PRO A 264 6.72 24.46 -7.17
C PRO A 264 6.36 23.00 -7.47
N ASP A 265 7.18 22.04 -7.05
CA ASP A 265 6.97 20.61 -7.34
C ASP A 265 5.75 20.05 -6.60
N GLU A 266 5.55 20.49 -5.36
CA GLU A 266 4.42 20.11 -4.51
C GLU A 266 3.13 20.71 -5.05
N ALA A 267 3.15 22.01 -5.39
CA ALA A 267 2.02 22.71 -6.00
C ALA A 267 1.64 22.10 -7.35
N THR A 268 2.62 21.71 -8.17
CA THR A 268 2.39 21.04 -9.46
C THR A 268 1.73 19.68 -9.26
N SER A 269 2.20 18.90 -8.29
CA SER A 269 1.60 17.62 -7.93
C SER A 269 0.16 17.81 -7.42
N ALA A 270 -0.08 18.81 -6.57
CA ALA A 270 -1.40 19.12 -6.03
C ALA A 270 -2.36 19.62 -7.11
N ALA A 271 -1.90 20.46 -8.04
CA ALA A 271 -2.70 20.94 -9.16
C ALA A 271 -3.20 19.76 -10.00
N ARG A 272 -2.31 18.79 -10.29
CA ARG A 272 -2.69 17.55 -10.96
C ARG A 272 -3.66 16.71 -10.14
N ALA A 273 -3.54 16.69 -8.82
CA ALA A 273 -4.42 15.92 -7.93
C ALA A 273 -5.84 16.50 -7.91
N VAL A 274 -6.00 17.82 -7.76
CA VAL A 274 -7.32 18.47 -7.67
C VAL A 274 -8.07 18.54 -9.00
N GLY A 275 -7.40 18.33 -10.13
CA GLY A 275 -8.00 18.33 -11.47
C GLY A 275 -8.89 17.12 -11.80
N ALA A 276 -9.66 16.60 -10.84
CA ALA A 276 -10.65 15.57 -11.08
C ALA A 276 -11.92 16.16 -11.71
N GLU A 277 -12.64 15.36 -12.51
CA GLU A 277 -13.85 15.80 -13.20
C GLU A 277 -14.91 16.32 -12.22
N GLY A 278 -15.45 17.50 -12.51
CA GLY A 278 -16.48 18.14 -11.69
C GLY A 278 -15.98 18.84 -10.41
N ASN A 279 -14.67 18.85 -10.12
CA ASN A 279 -14.13 19.52 -8.92
C ASN A 279 -14.09 21.06 -9.07
N ASP A 280 -15.26 21.70 -9.10
CA ASP A 280 -15.38 23.15 -9.29
C ASP A 280 -14.74 23.96 -8.16
N VAL A 281 -14.65 23.38 -6.96
CA VAL A 281 -14.02 24.00 -5.77
C VAL A 281 -12.55 24.34 -6.02
N ALA A 282 -11.85 23.58 -6.87
CA ALA A 282 -10.44 23.79 -7.16
C ALA A 282 -10.16 24.87 -8.22
N VAL A 283 -11.18 25.36 -8.93
CA VAL A 283 -10.99 26.23 -10.11
C VAL A 283 -10.24 27.51 -9.76
N ASP A 284 -10.57 28.18 -8.65
CA ASP A 284 -9.91 29.45 -8.30
C ASP A 284 -8.43 29.28 -7.97
N ALA A 285 -8.08 28.22 -7.27
CA ALA A 285 -6.68 27.92 -6.96
C ALA A 285 -5.88 27.58 -8.23
N LEU A 286 -6.50 26.82 -9.15
CA LEU A 286 -5.88 26.53 -10.44
C LEU A 286 -5.73 27.80 -11.29
N VAL A 287 -6.71 28.71 -11.30
CA VAL A 287 -6.61 30.01 -11.98
C VAL A 287 -5.42 30.82 -11.44
N ARG A 288 -5.24 30.88 -10.12
CA ARG A 288 -4.07 31.52 -9.51
C ARG A 288 -2.76 30.82 -9.91
N ALA A 289 -2.76 29.48 -9.98
CA ALA A 289 -1.60 28.69 -10.37
C ALA A 289 -1.17 28.90 -11.83
N VAL A 290 -2.10 29.22 -12.74
CA VAL A 290 -1.78 29.54 -14.15
C VAL A 290 -0.90 30.79 -14.27
N SER A 291 -0.90 31.70 -13.29
CA SER A 291 -0.06 32.91 -13.32
C SER A 291 1.24 32.78 -12.53
N ARG A 292 1.58 31.59 -12.04
CA ARG A 292 2.78 31.34 -11.23
C ARG A 292 3.89 30.67 -12.04
N GLU A 293 5.11 30.86 -11.59
CA GLU A 293 6.25 30.05 -12.03
C GLU A 293 6.35 28.77 -11.17
N PRO A 294 6.92 27.69 -11.73
CA PRO A 294 7.46 27.55 -13.09
C PRO A 294 6.38 27.17 -14.12
N ALA A 295 6.75 27.10 -15.40
CA ALA A 295 5.84 26.74 -16.49
C ALA A 295 5.13 25.39 -16.28
N GLU A 296 5.80 24.42 -15.64
CA GLU A 296 5.23 23.12 -15.31
C GLU A 296 3.98 23.22 -14.42
N LEU A 297 3.97 24.16 -13.47
CA LEU A 297 2.81 24.44 -12.63
C LEU A 297 1.67 25.02 -13.46
N ARG A 298 1.97 25.98 -14.34
CA ARG A 298 0.96 26.60 -15.23
C ARG A 298 0.30 25.54 -16.11
N PHE A 299 1.10 24.69 -16.75
CA PHE A 299 0.59 23.66 -17.65
C PHE A 299 -0.17 22.58 -16.89
N ALA A 300 0.28 22.20 -15.70
CA ALA A 300 -0.47 21.32 -14.81
C ALA A 300 -1.83 21.92 -14.43
N ALA A 301 -1.89 23.24 -14.18
CA ALA A 301 -3.14 23.92 -13.84
C ALA A 301 -4.10 23.98 -15.03
N LEU A 302 -3.64 24.35 -16.23
CA LEU A 302 -4.44 24.35 -17.45
C LEU A 302 -5.00 22.97 -17.79
N GLY A 303 -4.16 21.93 -17.77
CA GLY A 303 -4.60 20.55 -18.00
C GLY A 303 -5.56 20.05 -16.92
N SER A 304 -5.52 20.61 -15.71
CA SER A 304 -6.45 20.28 -14.62
C SER A 304 -7.79 20.99 -14.78
N LEU A 305 -7.81 22.25 -15.21
CA LEU A 305 -9.04 22.95 -15.58
C LEU A 305 -9.78 22.20 -16.71
N ARG A 306 -9.04 21.68 -17.70
CA ARG A 306 -9.64 20.86 -18.77
C ARG A 306 -10.31 19.62 -18.22
N ARG A 307 -9.64 18.89 -17.32
CA ARG A 307 -10.19 17.67 -16.70
C ARG A 307 -11.38 17.95 -15.80
N ILE A 308 -11.39 19.06 -15.07
CA ILE A 308 -12.54 19.49 -14.24
C ILE A 308 -13.78 19.69 -15.11
N ASN A 309 -13.62 20.34 -16.27
CA ASN A 309 -14.63 20.39 -17.33
C ASN A 309 -15.99 21.01 -16.94
N THR A 310 -16.07 21.74 -15.83
CA THR A 310 -17.26 22.50 -15.45
C THR A 310 -17.40 23.75 -16.34
N PRO A 311 -18.60 24.34 -16.48
CA PRO A 311 -18.77 25.58 -17.25
C PRO A 311 -17.79 26.67 -16.83
N ARG A 312 -17.61 26.86 -15.52
CA ARG A 312 -16.66 27.81 -14.93
C ARG A 312 -15.22 27.52 -15.33
N ALA A 313 -14.78 26.26 -15.29
CA ALA A 313 -13.42 25.88 -15.69
C ALA A 313 -13.18 26.12 -17.19
N ARG A 314 -14.18 25.86 -18.03
CA ARG A 314 -14.13 26.13 -19.48
C ARG A 314 -14.02 27.63 -19.77
N ASP A 315 -14.82 28.45 -19.10
CA ASP A 315 -14.80 29.90 -19.25
C ASP A 315 -13.41 30.45 -18.88
N LYS A 316 -12.82 29.95 -17.80
CA LYS A 316 -11.46 30.34 -17.40
C LYS A 316 -10.39 29.88 -18.38
N LEU A 317 -10.50 28.68 -18.95
CA LEU A 317 -9.61 28.27 -20.04
C LEU A 317 -9.72 29.19 -21.26
N ALA A 318 -10.94 29.54 -21.67
CA ALA A 318 -11.18 30.45 -22.80
C ALA A 318 -10.62 31.86 -22.54
N GLU A 319 -10.76 32.37 -21.30
CA GLU A 319 -10.16 33.63 -20.87
C GLU A 319 -8.63 33.59 -21.04
N PHE A 320 -7.97 32.52 -20.57
CA PHE A 320 -6.52 32.39 -20.70
C PHE A 320 -6.02 32.32 -22.15
N VAL A 321 -6.81 31.77 -23.09
CA VAL A 321 -6.48 31.80 -24.52
C VAL A 321 -6.40 33.23 -25.04
N GLN A 322 -7.30 34.10 -24.58
CA GLN A 322 -7.45 35.47 -25.09
C GLN A 322 -6.50 36.46 -24.42
N SER A 323 -6.31 36.36 -23.10
CA SER A 323 -5.75 37.46 -22.30
C SER A 323 -4.50 37.13 -21.49
N HIS A 324 -4.04 35.87 -21.43
CA HIS A 324 -2.86 35.55 -20.63
C HIS A 324 -1.60 36.24 -21.19
N ALA A 325 -0.74 36.81 -20.32
CA ALA A 325 0.42 37.59 -20.74
C ALA A 325 1.47 36.74 -21.49
N ASP A 326 1.79 35.56 -20.97
CA ASP A 326 2.73 34.62 -21.57
C ASP A 326 2.14 33.89 -22.79
N ALA A 327 2.85 33.96 -23.93
CA ALA A 327 2.40 33.41 -25.21
C ALA A 327 2.36 31.88 -25.23
N GLU A 328 3.28 31.22 -24.54
CA GLU A 328 3.30 29.77 -24.44
C GLU A 328 2.09 29.26 -23.65
N THR A 329 1.78 29.92 -22.52
CA THR A 329 0.60 29.62 -21.71
C THR A 329 -0.70 29.81 -22.52
N ARG A 330 -0.82 30.85 -23.36
CA ARG A 330 -1.98 31.01 -24.28
C ARG A 330 -2.10 29.82 -25.25
N LYS A 331 -0.98 29.37 -25.82
CA LYS A 331 -0.94 28.23 -26.76
C LYS A 331 -1.34 26.92 -26.08
N VAL A 332 -0.85 26.66 -24.87
CA VAL A 332 -1.25 25.48 -24.08
C VAL A 332 -2.73 25.56 -23.72
N ALA A 333 -3.22 26.72 -23.26
CA ALA A 333 -4.65 26.90 -22.97
C ALA A 333 -5.54 26.63 -24.19
N ALA A 334 -5.13 27.07 -25.38
CA ALA A 334 -5.86 26.81 -26.63
C ALA A 334 -5.88 25.33 -26.98
N THR A 335 -4.76 24.63 -26.73
CA THR A 335 -4.65 23.17 -26.91
C THR A 335 -5.58 22.43 -25.95
N GLU A 336 -5.56 22.78 -24.66
CA GLU A 336 -6.41 22.17 -23.64
C GLU A 336 -7.91 22.46 -23.92
N LEU A 337 -8.26 23.67 -24.37
CA LEU A 337 -9.62 24.02 -24.77
C LEU A 337 -10.11 23.18 -25.97
N ALA A 338 -9.25 22.97 -26.98
CA ALA A 338 -9.56 22.12 -28.14
C ALA A 338 -9.74 20.63 -27.79
N LEU A 339 -9.13 20.18 -26.68
CA LEU A 339 -9.23 18.81 -26.16
C LEU A 339 -10.40 18.62 -25.18
N LEU A 340 -11.25 19.63 -24.98
CA LEU A 340 -12.43 19.48 -24.13
C LEU A 340 -13.43 18.51 -24.78
N PRO A 341 -14.02 17.60 -23.99
CA PRO A 341 -15.17 16.84 -24.48
C PRO A 341 -16.36 17.79 -24.75
N PRO A 342 -17.44 17.33 -25.42
CA PRO A 342 -18.68 18.12 -25.50
C PRO A 342 -19.15 18.56 -24.10
N VAL A 343 -19.84 19.70 -24.04
CA VAL A 343 -20.37 20.24 -22.77
C VAL A 343 -21.16 19.13 -22.09
N PRO A 344 -20.86 18.79 -20.81
CA PRO A 344 -21.69 17.87 -20.07
C PRO A 344 -23.11 18.41 -20.11
N VAL A 345 -24.00 17.73 -20.85
CA VAL A 345 -25.40 18.10 -20.87
C VAL A 345 -25.82 17.99 -19.42
N ALA A 346 -26.14 19.13 -18.79
CA ALA A 346 -26.56 19.16 -17.40
C ALA A 346 -27.58 18.05 -17.24
N ALA A 347 -27.21 16.98 -16.53
CA ALA A 347 -28.12 15.89 -16.27
C ALA A 347 -29.31 16.59 -15.61
N LYS A 348 -30.44 16.67 -16.33
CA LYS A 348 -31.66 17.22 -15.78
C LYS A 348 -31.84 16.47 -14.48
N ASN A 349 -31.62 17.15 -13.36
CA ASN A 349 -31.92 16.60 -12.04
C ASN A 349 -33.31 15.98 -12.17
N PRO A 350 -33.51 14.68 -11.93
CA PRO A 350 -34.84 14.12 -11.78
C PRO A 350 -35.36 14.59 -10.41
N GLY A 351 -35.64 15.89 -10.34
CA GLY A 351 -35.99 16.64 -9.15
C GLY A 351 -37.10 17.63 -9.46
N GLY A 352 -38.09 17.18 -10.25
CA GLY A 352 -39.43 17.76 -10.30
C GLY A 352 -40.38 16.83 -9.56
N THR A 353 -40.63 17.17 -8.30
CA THR A 353 -41.77 16.72 -7.48
C THR A 353 -42.05 15.21 -7.43
N ASN A 354 -41.41 14.52 -6.48
CA ASN A 354 -42.15 13.56 -5.67
C ASN A 354 -41.72 13.74 -4.22
N SER A 355 -42.58 14.41 -3.46
CA SER A 355 -42.63 14.33 -2.01
C SER A 355 -42.68 12.86 -1.62
N MET A 356 -41.52 12.32 -1.22
CA MET A 356 -41.42 11.00 -0.63
C MET A 356 -41.99 11.10 0.77
N GLN A 357 -43.32 10.92 0.89
CA GLN A 357 -43.93 10.57 2.16
C GLN A 357 -43.21 9.31 2.68
N PRO A 358 -42.87 9.24 3.98
CA PRO A 358 -42.30 8.05 4.57
C PRO A 358 -43.36 6.94 4.51
N ARG A 359 -43.26 6.07 3.51
CA ARG A 359 -44.02 4.81 3.51
C ARG A 359 -43.51 4.00 4.69
N SER A 360 -44.40 3.83 5.67
CA SER A 360 -44.16 3.11 6.90
C SER A 360 -43.64 1.69 6.61
N SER A 361 -42.41 1.44 7.04
CA SER A 361 -41.74 0.14 7.01
C SER A 361 -42.36 -0.88 7.99
N ARG A 362 -43.56 -0.63 8.52
CA ARG A 362 -44.24 -1.52 9.48
C ARG A 362 -44.77 -2.80 8.83
N VAL A 363 -45.02 -2.83 7.51
CA VAL A 363 -45.64 -4.01 6.87
C VAL A 363 -44.61 -5.10 6.51
N ILE A 364 -43.35 -4.75 6.22
CA ILE A 364 -42.32 -5.75 5.83
C ILE A 364 -41.78 -6.51 7.05
N TRP A 365 -41.69 -5.86 8.22
CA TRP A 365 -41.30 -6.54 9.45
C TRP A 365 -42.35 -7.56 9.96
N PHE A 366 -43.64 -7.34 9.68
CA PHE A 366 -44.69 -8.29 10.07
C PHE A 366 -44.67 -9.59 9.24
N VAL A 367 -44.36 -9.51 7.93
CA VAL A 367 -44.30 -10.70 7.07
C VAL A 367 -43.05 -11.54 7.35
N LEU A 368 -41.89 -10.91 7.60
CA LEU A 368 -40.69 -11.66 7.98
C LEU A 368 -40.79 -12.26 9.39
N GLY A 369 -41.39 -11.53 10.34
CA GLY A 369 -41.59 -12.02 11.71
C GLY A 369 -42.51 -13.25 11.78
N ALA A 370 -43.60 -13.26 10.99
CA ALA A 370 -44.53 -14.40 10.93
C ALA A 370 -43.89 -15.66 10.33
N LEU A 371 -43.01 -15.51 9.32
CA LEU A 371 -42.30 -16.64 8.71
C LEU A 371 -41.27 -17.28 9.65
N VAL A 372 -40.55 -16.47 10.43
CA VAL A 372 -39.58 -16.98 11.41
C VAL A 372 -40.28 -17.68 12.59
N LEU A 373 -41.38 -17.11 13.11
CA LEU A 373 -42.17 -17.75 14.17
C LEU A 373 -42.82 -19.06 13.70
N GLY A 374 -43.30 -19.13 12.46
CA GLY A 374 -43.82 -20.36 11.87
C GLY A 374 -42.76 -21.45 11.77
N ALA A 375 -41.54 -21.11 11.32
CA ALA A 375 -40.44 -22.07 11.20
C ALA A 375 -39.98 -22.61 12.57
N VAL A 376 -39.92 -21.75 13.59
CA VAL A 376 -39.56 -22.15 14.97
C VAL A 376 -40.63 -23.07 15.59
N ALA A 377 -41.92 -22.78 15.38
CA ALA A 377 -43.00 -23.62 15.88
C ALA A 377 -43.02 -25.03 15.25
N VAL A 378 -42.74 -25.12 13.95
CA VAL A 378 -42.62 -26.42 13.25
C VAL A 378 -41.41 -27.21 13.76
N PHE A 379 -40.29 -26.54 14.03
CA PHE A 379 -39.09 -27.19 14.55
C PHE A 379 -39.28 -27.70 15.99
N LEU A 380 -39.90 -26.91 16.87
CA LEU A 380 -40.22 -27.30 18.24
C LEU A 380 -41.22 -28.45 18.30
N LYS A 381 -42.25 -28.45 17.45
CA LYS A 381 -43.21 -29.56 17.35
C LYS A 381 -42.52 -30.87 16.94
N LYS A 382 -41.55 -30.80 16.02
CA LYS A 382 -40.79 -31.96 15.54
C LYS A 382 -39.82 -32.53 16.59
N LEU A 383 -39.29 -31.68 17.48
CA LEU A 383 -38.49 -32.10 18.63
C LEU A 383 -39.35 -32.79 19.69
N TRP A 384 -40.58 -32.33 19.90
CA TRP A 384 -41.47 -32.89 20.92
C TRP A 384 -42.04 -34.26 20.55
N THR A 385 -42.27 -34.53 19.27
CA THR A 385 -42.77 -35.84 18.81
C THR A 385 -41.71 -36.95 18.73
N LYS A 386 -40.43 -36.63 18.97
CA LYS A 386 -39.32 -37.60 18.82
C LYS A 386 -38.85 -38.25 20.12
N ASN A 387 -39.46 -37.94 21.26
CA ASN A 387 -39.23 -38.66 22.51
C ASN A 387 -40.55 -39.16 23.10
N PRO A 388 -41.08 -40.30 22.66
CA PRO A 388 -41.83 -41.15 23.57
C PRO A 388 -40.83 -42.00 24.37
N SER A 389 -40.97 -41.94 25.68
CA SER A 389 -40.35 -42.84 26.66
C SER A 389 -40.44 -44.31 26.29
#